data_AF-A0A5C1B0F7-F1
#
_entry.id   AF-A0A5C1B0F7-F1
#
_cell.length_a   1.000
_cell.length_b   1.000
_cell.length_c   1.000
_cell.angle_alpha   90.00
_cell.angle_beta   90.00
_cell.angle_gamma   90.00
#
_symmetry.space_group_name_H-M   'P 1'
#
loop_
_entity.id
_entity.type
_entity.pdbx_description
1 polymer ?
#
loop_
_entity_poly.entity_id
_entity_poly.type
_entity_poly.pdbx_seq_one_letter_code
_entity_poly.pdbx_strand_id
1 'polypeptide(L)'
;MDINPQWITLVTACTAMIASIAGPFVNTRIAKFQFKADVLSLNRQKWIETMRDLVASLNSQFLTVAAIRQTVEEPTSIVIARDPELFKRVENLLRTVSKIELMLNPLEPDHQHLNALMREGVDRLRVPPPELDIEDRIEVISLDITQAAQAILKREWLRVKRGE
;
A
#
# COMPACT_ATOMS: atom_id res chain seq x y z
N MET A 1 14.27 -22.17 -65.49
CA MET A 1 13.52 -20.92 -65.24
C MET A 1 14.47 -20.01 -64.50
N ASP A 2 15.13 -19.11 -65.21
CA ASP A 2 16.07 -18.18 -64.61
C ASP A 2 15.28 -17.00 -64.03
N ILE A 3 15.32 -16.87 -62.71
CA ILE A 3 14.67 -15.75 -62.03
C ILE A 3 15.47 -14.49 -62.36
N ASN A 4 14.85 -13.51 -63.02
CA ASN A 4 15.54 -12.27 -63.37
C ASN A 4 15.95 -11.52 -62.08
N PRO A 5 17.25 -11.20 -61.92
CA PRO A 5 17.80 -10.60 -60.71
C PRO A 5 17.18 -9.25 -60.33
N GLN A 6 16.61 -8.52 -61.30
CA GLN A 6 15.91 -7.24 -61.07
C GLN A 6 14.63 -7.40 -60.23
N TRP A 7 13.92 -8.52 -60.40
CA TRP A 7 12.73 -8.80 -59.59
C TRP A 7 13.08 -9.08 -58.14
N ILE A 8 14.19 -9.79 -57.91
CA ILE A 8 14.69 -10.08 -56.56
C ILE A 8 15.08 -8.76 -55.87
N THR A 9 15.75 -7.85 -56.58
CA THR A 9 16.13 -6.54 -56.02
C THR A 9 14.92 -5.68 -55.70
N LEU A 10 13.90 -5.65 -56.56
CA LEU A 10 12.67 -4.90 -56.32
C LEU A 10 11.93 -5.41 -55.08
N VAL A 11 11.72 -6.73 -54.97
CA VAL A 11 11.05 -7.33 -53.81
C VAL A 11 11.83 -7.07 -52.53
N THR A 12 13.15 -7.17 -52.58
CA THR A 12 14.02 -6.90 -51.42
C THR A 12 13.93 -5.44 -50.99
N ALA A 13 13.97 -4.50 -51.95
CA ALA A 13 13.86 -3.07 -51.69
C ALA A 13 12.50 -2.69 -51.09
N CYS A 14 11.39 -3.23 -51.62
CA CYS A 14 10.05 -3.02 -51.07
C CYS A 14 9.93 -3.58 -49.65
N THR A 15 10.49 -4.76 -49.39
CA THR A 15 10.47 -5.38 -48.05
C THR A 15 11.28 -4.56 -47.05
N ALA A 16 12.47 -4.07 -47.45
CA ALA A 16 13.29 -3.19 -46.62
C ALA A 16 12.60 -1.86 -46.31
N MET A 17 11.88 -1.28 -47.28
CA MET A 17 11.11 -0.05 -47.09
C MET A 17 9.94 -0.25 -46.12
N ILE A 18 9.21 -1.37 -46.24
CA ILE A 18 8.12 -1.67 -45.30
C ILE A 18 8.68 -1.92 -43.90
N ALA A 19 9.77 -2.68 -43.78
CA ALA A 19 10.42 -2.96 -42.50
C ALA A 19 10.93 -1.69 -41.80
N SER A 20 11.50 -0.74 -42.55
CA SER A 20 12.02 0.52 -41.98
C SER A 20 10.93 1.45 -41.45
N ILE A 21 9.68 1.31 -41.92
CA ILE A 21 8.53 2.08 -41.43
C ILE A 21 7.79 1.31 -40.33
N ALA A 22 7.52 0.02 -40.54
CA ALA A 22 6.80 -0.81 -39.59
C ALA A 22 7.59 -1.03 -38.29
N GLY A 23 8.91 -1.21 -38.38
CA GLY A 23 9.78 -1.42 -37.23
C GLY A 23 9.67 -0.31 -36.17
N PRO A 24 9.93 0.97 -36.52
CA PRO A 24 9.76 2.09 -35.58
C PRO A 24 8.33 2.24 -35.05
N PHE A 25 7.30 1.98 -35.85
CA PHE A 25 5.91 2.09 -35.41
C PHE A 25 5.54 1.03 -34.36
N VAL A 26 5.94 -0.22 -34.60
CA VAL A 26 5.74 -1.32 -33.64
C VAL A 26 6.57 -1.07 -32.38
N ASN A 27 7.83 -0.67 -32.52
CA ASN A 27 8.72 -0.43 -31.39
C ASN A 27 8.21 0.71 -30.48
N THR A 28 7.72 1.82 -31.07
CA THR A 28 7.15 2.92 -30.29
C THR A 28 5.84 2.56 -29.60
N ARG A 29 5.01 1.70 -30.21
CA ARG A 29 3.80 1.15 -29.55
C ARG A 29 4.19 0.28 -28.36
N ILE A 30 5.12 -0.65 -28.54
CA ILE A 30 5.60 -1.55 -27.48
C ILE A 30 6.21 -0.74 -26.33
N ALA A 31 7.09 0.21 -26.63
CA ALA A 31 7.72 1.07 -25.63
C ALA A 31 6.70 1.86 -24.80
N LYS A 32 5.62 2.37 -25.42
CA LYS A 32 4.53 3.05 -24.68
C LYS A 32 3.77 2.10 -23.76
N PHE A 33 3.53 0.86 -24.18
CA PHE A 33 2.86 -0.14 -23.34
C PHE A 33 3.76 -0.56 -22.17
N GLN A 34 5.05 -0.84 -22.44
CA GLN A 34 6.04 -1.18 -21.42
C GLN A 34 6.18 -0.05 -20.40
N PHE A 35 6.36 1.20 -20.86
CA PHE A 35 6.49 2.34 -19.96
C PHE A 35 5.26 2.52 -19.04
N LYS A 36 4.05 2.34 -19.57
CA LYS A 36 2.82 2.42 -18.76
C LYS A 36 2.76 1.30 -17.72
N ALA A 37 3.07 0.07 -18.12
CA ALA A 37 3.09 -1.09 -17.22
C ALA A 37 4.16 -0.93 -16.13
N ASP A 38 5.35 -0.45 -16.50
CA ASP A 38 6.46 -0.23 -15.57
C ASP A 38 6.12 0.85 -14.55
N VAL A 39 5.58 2.00 -14.98
CA VAL A 39 5.19 3.09 -14.07
C VAL A 39 4.09 2.63 -13.10
N LEU A 40 3.11 1.88 -13.59
CA LEU A 40 2.02 1.34 -12.78
C LEU A 40 2.53 0.34 -11.74
N SER A 41 3.35 -0.62 -12.18
CA SER A 41 3.96 -1.64 -11.33
C SER A 41 4.88 -1.02 -10.27
N LEU A 42 5.72 -0.06 -10.65
CA LEU A 42 6.62 0.65 -9.72
C LEU A 42 5.83 1.45 -8.67
N ASN A 43 4.78 2.17 -9.08
CA ASN A 43 3.92 2.90 -8.15
C ASN A 43 3.20 1.94 -7.18
N ARG A 44 2.71 0.79 -7.66
CA ARG A 44 2.05 -0.21 -6.83
C ARG A 44 3.02 -0.90 -5.87
N GLN A 45 4.25 -1.21 -6.31
CA GLN A 45 5.31 -1.72 -5.44
C GLN A 45 5.67 -0.71 -4.34
N LYS A 46 5.82 0.58 -4.69
CA LYS A 46 6.05 1.65 -3.72
C LYS A 46 4.89 1.78 -2.73
N TRP A 47 3.65 1.68 -3.20
CA TRP A 47 2.47 1.67 -2.35
C TRP A 47 2.50 0.48 -1.38
N ILE A 48 2.80 -0.74 -1.87
CA ILE A 48 2.91 -1.95 -1.04
C ILE A 48 3.95 -1.77 0.07
N GLU A 49 5.14 -1.27 -0.28
CA GLU A 49 6.22 -1.10 0.69
C GLU A 49 5.86 -0.04 1.74
N THR A 50 5.34 1.10 1.29
CA THR A 50 4.90 2.17 2.20
C THR A 50 3.78 1.68 3.13
N MET A 51 2.84 0.88 2.62
CA MET A 51 1.77 0.30 3.44
C MET A 51 2.31 -0.67 4.49
N ARG A 52 3.31 -1.51 4.16
CA ARG A 52 3.95 -2.41 5.15
C ARG A 52 4.59 -1.63 6.28
N ASP A 53 5.36 -0.60 5.94
CA ASP A 53 6.04 0.24 6.93
C ASP A 53 5.05 0.98 7.83
N LEU A 54 3.96 1.51 7.25
CA LEU A 54 2.92 2.19 8.00
C LEU A 54 2.16 1.24 8.93
N VAL A 55 1.80 0.03 8.48
CA VAL A 55 1.10 -0.97 9.31
C VAL A 55 2.00 -1.45 10.46
N ALA A 56 3.28 -1.71 10.19
CA ALA A 56 4.23 -2.06 11.24
C ALA A 56 4.39 -0.93 12.27
N SER A 57 4.50 0.31 11.80
CA SER A 57 4.56 1.50 12.65
C SER A 57 3.30 1.66 13.48
N LEU A 58 2.13 1.43 12.90
CA LEU A 58 0.84 1.51 13.58
C LEU A 58 0.77 0.51 14.74
N ASN A 59 1.08 -0.76 14.49
CA ASN A 59 1.04 -1.80 15.52
C ASN A 59 2.02 -1.50 16.67
N SER A 60 3.23 -1.05 16.34
CA SER A 60 4.21 -0.64 17.36
C SER A 60 3.70 0.52 18.21
N GLN A 61 3.10 1.54 17.56
CA GLN A 61 2.52 2.70 18.25
C GLN A 61 1.32 2.31 19.10
N PHE A 62 0.45 1.42 18.62
CA PHE A 62 -0.70 0.92 19.36
C PHE A 62 -0.28 0.21 20.65
N LEU A 63 0.61 -0.78 20.57
CA LEU A 63 1.10 -1.50 21.75
C LEU A 63 1.80 -0.55 22.73
N THR A 64 2.62 0.36 22.24
CA THR A 64 3.32 1.35 23.07
C THR A 64 2.34 2.25 23.82
N VAL A 65 1.32 2.78 23.13
CA VAL A 65 0.32 3.66 23.75
C VAL A 65 -0.59 2.87 24.69
N ALA A 66 -0.88 1.60 24.41
CA ALA A 66 -1.66 0.71 25.27
C ALA A 66 -0.94 0.45 26.60
N ALA A 67 0.34 0.07 26.57
CA ALA A 67 1.14 -0.16 27.76
C ALA A 67 1.23 1.09 28.65
N ILE A 68 1.43 2.26 28.03
CA ILE A 68 1.41 3.54 28.75
C ILE A 68 0.03 3.78 29.37
N ARG A 69 -1.05 3.55 28.61
CA ARG A 69 -2.43 3.75 29.08
C ARG A 69 -2.75 2.88 30.29
N GLN A 70 -2.30 1.63 30.31
CA GLN A 70 -2.52 0.71 31.42
C GLN A 70 -1.90 1.20 32.74
N THR A 71 -0.78 1.91 32.66
CA THR A 71 -0.09 2.46 33.85
C THR A 71 -0.69 3.77 34.39
N VAL A 72 -1.67 4.34 33.70
CA VAL A 72 -2.18 5.69 33.99
C VAL A 72 -3.66 5.64 34.36
N GLU A 73 -3.95 5.93 35.63
CA GLU A 73 -5.32 6.00 36.16
C GLU A 73 -6.07 7.29 35.72
N GLU A 74 -5.34 8.38 35.48
CA GLU A 74 -5.94 9.66 35.06
C GLU A 74 -6.55 9.58 33.64
N PRO A 75 -7.56 10.41 33.31
CA PRO A 75 -8.07 10.53 31.94
C PRO A 75 -6.97 10.85 30.92
N THR A 76 -6.96 10.15 29.78
CA THR A 76 -5.89 10.22 28.77
C THR A 76 -5.61 11.66 28.31
N SER A 77 -6.64 12.49 28.19
CA SER A 77 -6.53 13.89 27.77
C SER A 77 -5.70 14.76 28.72
N ILE A 78 -5.77 14.49 30.03
CA ILE A 78 -5.05 15.26 31.06
C ILE A 78 -3.58 14.88 31.05
N VAL A 79 -3.28 13.59 30.93
CA VAL A 79 -1.90 13.08 30.93
C VAL A 79 -1.17 13.47 29.65
N ILE A 80 -1.84 13.36 28.49
CA ILE A 80 -1.31 13.83 27.20
C ILE A 80 -0.97 15.32 27.24
N ALA A 81 -1.79 16.15 27.90
CA ALA A 81 -1.55 17.60 27.97
C ALA A 81 -0.34 17.96 28.85
N ARG A 82 0.04 17.09 29.79
CA ARG A 82 1.14 17.31 30.73
C ARG A 82 2.47 16.77 30.24
N ASP A 83 2.45 15.76 29.36
CA ASP A 83 3.64 15.10 28.84
C ASP A 83 3.81 15.37 27.32
N PRO A 84 4.77 16.24 26.93
CA PRO A 84 5.05 16.53 25.53
C PRO A 84 5.49 15.31 24.71
N GLU A 85 6.12 14.32 25.33
CA GLU A 85 6.56 13.11 24.64
C GLU A 85 5.36 12.21 24.34
N LEU A 86 4.44 12.04 25.31
CA LEU A 86 3.20 11.30 25.08
C LEU A 86 2.31 11.98 24.04
N PHE A 87 2.21 13.31 24.08
CA PHE A 87 1.52 14.08 23.05
C PHE A 87 2.07 13.75 21.66
N LYS A 88 3.41 13.79 21.49
CA LYS A 88 4.06 13.47 20.22
C LYS A 88 3.82 12.02 19.78
N ARG A 89 3.79 11.06 20.72
CA ARG A 89 3.49 9.65 20.42
C ARG A 89 2.06 9.48 19.92
N VAL A 90 1.09 10.11 20.57
CA VAL A 90 -0.32 10.08 20.14
C VAL A 90 -0.53 10.81 18.82
N GLU A 91 0.12 11.96 18.62
CA GLU A 91 0.10 12.69 17.35
C GLU A 91 0.66 11.82 16.20
N ASN A 92 1.77 11.13 16.44
CA ASN A 92 2.36 10.20 15.48
C ASN A 92 1.42 9.03 15.17
N LEU A 93 0.77 8.45 16.18
CA LEU A 93 -0.24 7.41 16.00
C LEU A 93 -1.36 7.87 15.07
N LEU A 94 -1.99 9.00 15.39
CA LEU A 94 -3.08 9.56 14.60
C LEU A 94 -2.65 9.92 13.18
N ARG A 95 -1.42 10.41 13.01
CA ARG A 95 -0.81 10.66 11.70
C ARG A 95 -0.64 9.37 10.91
N THR A 96 -0.16 8.29 11.53
CA THR A 96 0.00 6.99 10.87
C THR A 96 -1.36 6.44 10.42
N VAL A 97 -2.37 6.46 11.29
CA VAL A 97 -3.75 6.05 10.95
C VAL A 97 -4.26 6.87 9.76
N SER A 98 -4.16 8.20 9.83
CA SER A 98 -4.62 9.08 8.74
C SER A 98 -3.93 8.80 7.41
N LYS A 99 -2.62 8.51 7.43
CA LYS A 99 -1.88 8.14 6.22
C LYS A 99 -2.37 6.81 5.64
N ILE A 100 -2.59 5.81 6.48
CA ILE A 100 -3.12 4.51 6.03
C ILE A 100 -4.51 4.72 5.44
N GLU A 101 -5.41 5.43 6.13
CA GLU A 101 -6.75 5.73 5.63
C GLU A 101 -6.74 6.38 4.23
N LEU A 102 -5.85 7.34 3.99
CA LEU A 102 -5.71 7.99 2.69
C LEU A 102 -5.15 7.07 1.59
N MET A 103 -4.46 6.00 1.97
CA MET A 103 -3.91 5.00 1.04
C MET A 103 -4.88 3.85 0.77
N LEU A 104 -5.94 3.70 1.57
CA LEU A 104 -6.94 2.65 1.41
C LEU A 104 -7.94 3.00 0.30
N ASN A 105 -8.43 1.97 -0.40
CA ASN A 105 -9.49 2.11 -1.37
C ASN A 105 -10.85 1.98 -0.67
N PRO A 106 -11.69 3.03 -0.61
CA PRO A 106 -12.96 2.98 0.11
C PRO A 106 -14.01 2.09 -0.56
N LEU A 107 -13.78 1.63 -1.80
CA LEU A 107 -14.70 0.77 -2.54
C LEU A 107 -14.44 -0.72 -2.31
N GLU A 108 -13.29 -1.09 -1.73
CA GLU A 108 -12.90 -2.49 -1.52
C GLU A 108 -13.24 -2.94 -0.08
N PRO A 109 -14.04 -4.02 0.12
CA PRO A 109 -14.52 -4.41 1.45
C PRO A 109 -13.42 -4.75 2.47
N ASP A 110 -12.31 -5.32 2.03
CA ASP A 110 -11.18 -5.63 2.91
C ASP A 110 -10.43 -4.38 3.38
N HIS A 111 -10.36 -3.33 2.54
CA HIS A 111 -9.87 -2.03 2.96
C HIS A 111 -10.80 -1.37 3.99
N GLN A 112 -12.12 -1.47 3.79
CA GLN A 112 -13.09 -0.99 4.78
C GLN A 112 -12.96 -1.74 6.11
N HIS A 113 -12.74 -3.05 6.07
CA HIS A 113 -12.51 -3.87 7.26
C HIS A 113 -11.24 -3.46 8.01
N LEU A 114 -10.11 -3.28 7.30
CA LEU A 114 -8.88 -2.77 7.90
C LEU A 114 -9.10 -1.40 8.55
N ASN A 115 -9.81 -0.50 7.88
CA ASN A 115 -10.13 0.81 8.43
C ASN A 115 -10.98 0.72 9.72
N ALA A 116 -11.97 -0.18 9.75
CA ALA A 116 -12.79 -0.41 10.93
C ALA A 116 -11.95 -0.90 12.13
N LEU A 117 -11.02 -1.84 11.90
CA LEU A 117 -10.11 -2.32 12.94
C LEU A 117 -9.19 -1.22 13.49
N MET A 118 -8.63 -0.38 12.61
CA MET A 118 -7.80 0.76 13.04
C MET A 118 -8.60 1.74 13.90
N ARG A 119 -9.84 2.05 13.51
CA ARG A 119 -10.73 2.94 14.25
C ARG A 119 -11.10 2.36 15.61
N GLU A 120 -11.42 1.07 15.66
CA GLU A 120 -11.63 0.37 16.92
C GLU A 120 -10.40 0.51 17.85
N GLY A 121 -9.19 0.24 17.34
CA GLY A 121 -7.96 0.39 18.13
C GLY A 121 -7.79 1.81 18.71
N VAL A 122 -8.03 2.86 17.91
CA VAL A 122 -7.99 4.25 18.38
C VAL A 122 -9.04 4.53 19.44
N ASP A 123 -10.27 4.04 19.24
CA ASP A 123 -11.37 4.29 20.17
C ASP A 123 -11.16 3.58 21.52
N ARG A 124 -10.61 2.36 21.51
CA ARG A 124 -10.23 1.62 22.74
C ARG A 124 -9.16 2.34 23.55
N LEU A 125 -8.20 2.98 22.89
CA LEU A 125 -7.17 3.78 23.56
C LEU A 125 -7.73 5.07 24.16
N ARG A 126 -8.76 5.65 23.56
CA ARG A 126 -9.42 6.88 24.04
C ARG A 126 -10.35 6.62 25.22
N VAL A 127 -11.18 5.59 25.11
CA VAL A 127 -12.20 5.25 26.11
C VAL A 127 -12.04 3.78 26.49
N PRO A 128 -11.10 3.47 27.40
CA PRO A 128 -10.88 2.09 27.81
C PRO A 128 -12.09 1.56 28.60
N PRO A 129 -12.53 0.32 28.33
CA PRO A 129 -13.56 -0.31 29.14
C PRO A 129 -13.04 -0.59 30.57
N PRO A 130 -13.90 -0.50 31.60
CA PRO A 130 -13.49 -0.57 33.00
C PRO A 130 -13.02 -1.94 33.51
N GLU A 131 -13.22 -3.02 32.74
CA GLU A 131 -13.11 -4.40 33.24
C GLU A 131 -12.05 -5.28 32.54
N LEU A 132 -11.29 -4.73 31.58
CA LEU A 132 -10.38 -5.52 30.73
C LEU A 132 -9.01 -4.88 30.59
N ASP A 133 -7.98 -5.73 30.49
CA ASP A 133 -6.64 -5.30 30.13
C ASP A 133 -6.63 -4.67 28.73
N ILE A 134 -6.24 -3.41 28.66
CA ILE A 134 -6.15 -2.63 27.42
C ILE A 134 -5.05 -3.20 26.53
N GLU A 135 -3.95 -3.68 27.11
CA GLU A 135 -2.80 -4.21 26.38
C GLU A 135 -3.21 -5.46 25.60
N ASP A 136 -3.79 -6.46 26.26
CA ASP A 136 -4.29 -7.70 25.63
C ASP A 136 -5.25 -7.42 24.46
N ARG A 137 -6.15 -6.45 24.64
CA ARG A 137 -7.14 -6.10 23.60
C ARG A 137 -6.48 -5.43 22.39
N ILE A 138 -5.55 -4.53 22.64
CA ILE A 138 -4.81 -3.87 21.57
C ILE A 138 -3.87 -4.85 20.86
N GLU A 139 -3.35 -5.86 21.57
CA GLU A 139 -2.59 -6.95 20.94
C GLU A 139 -3.45 -7.74 19.97
N VAL A 140 -4.66 -8.14 20.38
CA VAL A 140 -5.62 -8.83 19.49
C VAL A 140 -5.97 -7.97 18.28
N ILE A 141 -6.31 -6.69 18.48
CA ILE A 141 -6.61 -5.77 17.37
C ILE A 141 -5.40 -5.61 16.44
N SER A 142 -4.18 -5.52 16.98
CA SER A 142 -2.95 -5.41 16.18
C SER A 142 -2.70 -6.66 15.33
N LEU A 143 -3.03 -7.85 15.86
CA LEU A 143 -2.97 -9.09 15.11
C LEU A 143 -4.00 -9.10 13.96
N ASP A 144 -5.24 -8.69 14.24
CA ASP A 144 -6.31 -8.62 13.23
C ASP A 144 -5.98 -7.60 12.13
N ILE A 145 -5.42 -6.44 12.49
CA ILE A 145 -4.90 -5.44 11.55
C ILE A 145 -3.83 -6.06 10.65
N THR A 146 -2.91 -6.83 11.24
CA THR A 146 -1.85 -7.51 10.49
C THR A 146 -2.44 -8.50 9.49
N GLN A 147 -3.42 -9.31 9.89
CA GLN A 147 -4.07 -10.28 9.01
C GLN A 147 -4.84 -9.60 7.87
N ALA A 148 -5.62 -8.56 8.18
CA ALA A 148 -6.35 -7.78 7.18
C ALA A 148 -5.39 -7.11 6.18
N ALA A 149 -4.32 -6.49 6.67
CA ALA A 149 -3.29 -5.88 5.83
C ALA A 149 -2.58 -6.92 4.95
N GLN A 150 -2.23 -8.10 5.48
CA GLN A 150 -1.62 -9.18 4.69
C GLN A 150 -2.52 -9.63 3.53
N ALA A 151 -3.84 -9.72 3.74
CA ALA A 151 -4.78 -10.10 2.70
C ALA A 151 -4.77 -9.08 1.55
N ILE A 152 -4.86 -7.78 1.89
CA ILE A 152 -4.78 -6.66 0.94
C ILE A 152 -3.44 -6.70 0.19
N LEU A 153 -2.32 -6.75 0.93
CA LEU A 153 -0.97 -6.73 0.34
C LEU A 153 -0.74 -7.92 -0.58
N LYS A 154 -1.26 -9.11 -0.25
CA LYS A 154 -1.15 -10.30 -1.10
C LYS A 154 -1.94 -10.13 -2.39
N ARG A 155 -3.13 -9.55 -2.34
CA ARG A 155 -3.92 -9.24 -3.54
C ARG A 155 -3.21 -8.23 -4.44
N GLU A 156 -2.70 -7.16 -3.85
CA GLU A 156 -1.96 -6.12 -4.57
C GLU A 156 -0.68 -6.66 -5.19
N TRP A 157 0.04 -7.54 -4.48
CA TRP A 157 1.19 -8.24 -5.02
C TRP A 157 0.84 -9.12 -6.24
N LEU A 158 -0.32 -9.77 -6.23
CA LEU A 158 -0.79 -10.53 -7.39
C LEU A 158 -1.15 -9.61 -8.57
N ARG A 159 -1.67 -8.40 -8.32
CA ARG A 159 -1.90 -7.37 -9.36
C ARG A 159 -0.57 -6.94 -10.00
N VAL A 160 0.45 -6.64 -9.19
CA VAL A 160 1.82 -6.34 -9.67
C VAL A 160 2.35 -7.46 -10.57
N LYS A 161 2.21 -8.73 -10.15
CA LYS A 161 2.68 -9.88 -10.94
C LYS A 161 1.97 -10.05 -12.28
N ARG A 162 0.73 -9.57 -12.41
CA ARG A 162 -0.01 -9.57 -13.68
C ARG A 162 0.32 -8.37 -14.58
N GLY A 163 1.11 -7.41 -14.08
CA GLY A 163 1.38 -6.16 -14.78
C GLY A 163 0.26 -5.12 -14.65
N GLU A 164 -0.59 -5.27 -13.63
CA GLU A 164 -1.68 -4.34 -13.25
C GLU A 164 -1.26 -3.33 -12.17
#